data_AF-A0A835TF94-F1
#
_entry.id   AF-A0A835TF94-F1
#
_cell.length_a   1.000
_cell.length_b   1.000
_cell.length_c   1.000
_cell.angle_alpha   90.00
_cell.angle_beta   90.00
_cell.angle_gamma   90.00
#
_symmetry.space_group_name_H-M   'P 1'
#
loop_
_entity.id
_entity.type
_entity.pdbx_description
1 polymer ?
#
loop_
_entity_poly.entity_id
_entity_poly.type
_entity_poly.pdbx_seq_one_letter_code
_entity_poly.pdbx_strand_id
1 'polypeptide(L)'
;MTAAEESRDLLVNVFAWTANVSTSVVTIFVIKALMSVYRFKYATTVSGLHFVCCAWAVWGLERAGIAEQADMPLRSSLLFATVGALSIGTANLSLLLNSVGFYQIAKLLMSPFVAAVEMLWLKKRFPPSVLACIVVVLAGVGIVTVSDVSVQLPGLVMAGLFIVSGGLQQILCGHMQATLKIQSHQLMSNTSFLQGMILMIVGPFVDKLASSKWIMEWEASVPGIEMLGLSCLLAVAVNATQYLVLGRFSATSFQVLGHAKTLLVLIGGWLLFDEEMNPRKVLGMSLAFVGMVGYGVFSLRAANAAKADAAKAAALSKQQEAHAGPKVAAAAVDDEKVALLDMIDRRSTGGGAQKLQDEEAPAAGAPLDLGRPAGRSAGGTVTMSSPPGLTHPQPR
;
A
#
# COMPACT_ATOMS: atom_id res chain seq x y z
N MET A 1 13.37 25.07 0.23
CA MET A 1 14.45 24.08 0.12
C MET A 1 15.65 24.75 -0.50
N THR A 2 16.81 24.63 0.12
CA THR A 2 18.07 25.11 -0.45
C THR A 2 18.60 24.09 -1.48
N ALA A 3 19.43 24.52 -2.44
CA ALA A 3 20.00 23.62 -3.47
C ALA A 3 20.81 22.44 -2.85
N ALA A 4 21.36 22.64 -1.65
CA ALA A 4 22.04 21.61 -0.89
C ALA A 4 21.08 20.53 -0.35
N GLU A 5 19.86 20.91 0.06
CA GLU A 5 18.83 19.96 0.51
C GLU A 5 18.31 19.10 -0.65
N GLU A 6 18.10 19.70 -1.83
CA GLU A 6 17.68 18.99 -3.03
C GLU A 6 18.74 17.98 -3.50
N SER A 7 20.02 18.39 -3.48
CA SER A 7 21.15 17.51 -3.81
C SER A 7 21.26 16.34 -2.83
N ARG A 8 21.07 16.59 -1.53
CA ARG A 8 21.10 15.55 -0.49
C ARG A 8 19.95 14.56 -0.65
N ASP A 9 18.73 15.05 -0.90
CA ASP A 9 17.58 14.17 -1.13
C ASP A 9 17.73 13.32 -2.39
N LEU A 10 18.30 13.87 -3.46
CA LEU A 10 18.63 13.12 -4.66
C LEU A 10 19.65 12.01 -4.37
N LEU A 11 20.72 12.30 -3.63
CA LEU A 11 21.73 11.31 -3.25
C LEU A 11 21.14 10.18 -2.41
N VAL A 12 20.28 10.49 -1.44
CA VAL A 12 19.59 9.48 -0.62
C VAL A 12 18.67 8.62 -1.48
N ASN A 13 17.96 9.22 -2.44
CA ASN A 13 17.07 8.50 -3.35
C ASN A 13 17.86 7.54 -4.27
N VAL A 14 18.98 8.00 -4.83
CA VAL A 14 19.88 7.17 -5.65
C VAL A 14 20.49 6.05 -4.80
N PHE A 15 20.96 6.36 -3.60
CA PHE A 15 21.48 5.35 -2.68
C PHE A 15 20.44 4.28 -2.34
N ALA A 16 19.25 4.68 -1.90
CA ALA A 16 18.16 3.76 -1.56
C ALA A 16 17.81 2.84 -2.74
N TRP A 17 17.79 3.38 -3.95
CA TRP A 17 17.56 2.61 -5.16
C TRP A 17 18.67 1.59 -5.43
N THR A 18 19.91 2.07 -5.52
CA THR A 18 21.06 1.24 -5.91
C THR A 18 21.32 0.16 -4.86
N ALA A 19 21.17 0.49 -3.58
CA ALA A 19 21.29 -0.45 -2.47
C ALA A 19 20.21 -1.52 -2.51
N ASN A 20 18.94 -1.16 -2.78
CA ASN A 20 17.86 -2.14 -2.89
C ASN A 20 18.09 -3.12 -4.04
N VAL A 21 18.43 -2.62 -5.23
CA VAL A 21 18.67 -3.47 -6.41
C VAL A 21 19.87 -4.39 -6.20
N SER A 22 21.00 -3.85 -5.73
CA SER A 22 22.23 -4.64 -5.51
C SER A 22 22.05 -5.71 -4.44
N THR A 23 21.57 -5.34 -3.25
CA THR A 23 21.33 -6.30 -2.15
C THR A 23 20.33 -7.38 -2.56
N SER A 24 19.29 -7.02 -3.31
CA SER A 24 18.32 -7.94 -3.88
C SER A 24 18.94 -8.99 -4.81
N VAL A 25 19.80 -8.56 -5.75
CA VAL A 25 20.44 -9.48 -6.71
C VAL A 25 21.39 -10.43 -5.99
N VAL A 26 22.23 -9.91 -5.09
CA VAL A 26 23.15 -10.75 -4.29
C VAL A 26 22.38 -11.77 -3.45
N THR A 27 21.29 -11.35 -2.83
CA THR A 27 20.42 -12.23 -2.03
C THR A 27 19.83 -13.36 -2.88
N ILE A 28 19.40 -13.08 -4.11
CA ILE A 28 18.88 -14.10 -5.04
C ILE A 28 19.96 -15.16 -5.33
N PHE A 29 21.20 -14.74 -5.59
CA PHE A 29 22.30 -15.70 -5.84
C PHE A 29 22.62 -16.54 -4.60
N VAL A 30 22.66 -15.93 -3.41
CA VAL A 30 22.89 -16.64 -2.15
C VAL A 30 21.78 -17.65 -1.87
N ILE A 31 20.51 -17.26 -2.05
CA ILE A 31 19.37 -18.18 -1.90
C ILE A 31 19.44 -19.31 -2.94
N LYS A 32 19.82 -19.01 -4.19
CA LYS A 32 19.99 -20.03 -5.23
C LYS A 32 21.10 -21.01 -4.86
N ALA A 33 22.23 -20.55 -4.34
CA ALA A 33 23.31 -21.41 -3.86
C ALA A 33 22.83 -22.28 -2.67
N LEU A 34 22.10 -21.68 -1.73
CA LEU A 34 21.49 -22.37 -0.59
C LEU A 34 20.54 -23.49 -1.03
N MET A 35 19.72 -23.25 -2.05
CA MET A 35 18.77 -24.23 -2.59
C MET A 35 19.42 -25.31 -3.47
N SER A 36 20.41 -24.95 -4.28
CA SER A 36 21.01 -25.86 -5.28
C SER A 36 22.17 -26.68 -4.73
N VAL A 37 23.07 -26.07 -3.96
CA VAL A 37 24.26 -26.71 -3.40
C VAL A 37 23.92 -27.42 -2.09
N TYR A 38 23.27 -26.71 -1.17
CA TYR A 38 22.97 -27.22 0.18
C TYR A 38 21.57 -27.83 0.33
N ARG A 39 20.82 -27.89 -0.77
CA ARG A 39 19.50 -28.54 -0.88
C ARG A 39 18.47 -28.06 0.15
N PHE A 40 18.60 -26.83 0.64
CA PHE A 40 17.60 -26.20 1.50
C PHE A 40 16.43 -25.70 0.65
N LYS A 41 15.41 -26.54 0.45
CA LYS A 41 14.27 -26.25 -0.45
C LYS A 41 13.05 -25.65 0.25
N TYR A 42 13.26 -24.92 1.36
CA TYR A 42 12.18 -24.38 2.21
C TYR A 42 12.11 -22.84 2.09
N ALA A 43 11.64 -22.34 0.94
CA ALA A 43 11.66 -20.92 0.60
C ALA A 43 10.82 -20.03 1.55
N THR A 44 9.68 -20.54 1.99
CA THR A 44 8.74 -19.78 2.84
C THR A 44 9.25 -19.72 4.28
N THR A 45 9.82 -20.81 4.79
CA THR A 45 10.46 -20.83 6.11
C THR A 45 11.73 -19.97 6.13
N VAL A 46 12.57 -19.99 5.08
CA VAL A 46 13.68 -19.03 4.96
C VAL A 46 13.18 -17.59 5.04
N SER A 47 12.08 -17.27 4.36
CA SER A 47 11.49 -15.93 4.41
C SER A 47 11.03 -15.56 5.83
N GLY A 48 10.48 -16.52 6.58
CA GLY A 48 10.16 -16.33 8.00
C GLY A 48 11.40 -16.00 8.84
N LEU A 49 12.48 -16.78 8.69
CA LEU A 49 13.76 -16.52 9.36
C LEU A 49 14.35 -15.15 9.01
N HIS A 50 14.24 -14.74 7.74
CA HIS A 50 14.67 -13.42 7.29
C HIS A 50 13.97 -12.31 8.07
N PHE A 51 12.63 -12.35 8.18
CA PHE A 51 11.87 -11.33 8.89
C PHE A 51 12.12 -11.34 10.41
N VAL A 52 12.37 -12.51 11.01
CA VAL A 52 12.80 -12.59 12.41
C VAL A 52 14.18 -11.95 12.60
N CYS A 53 15.12 -12.23 11.70
CA CYS A 53 16.45 -11.61 11.72
C CYS A 53 16.37 -10.09 11.53
N CYS A 54 15.51 -9.60 10.61
CA CYS A 54 15.23 -8.18 10.45
C CYS A 54 14.76 -7.54 11.76
N ALA A 55 13.83 -8.18 12.48
CA ALA A 55 13.35 -7.67 13.76
C ALA A 55 14.47 -7.57 14.79
N TRP A 56 15.26 -8.63 14.95
CA TRP A 56 16.40 -8.62 15.89
C TRP A 56 17.46 -7.58 15.53
N ALA A 57 17.77 -7.42 14.25
CA ALA A 57 18.72 -6.42 13.81
C ALA A 57 18.25 -4.99 14.17
N VAL A 58 16.99 -4.66 13.89
CA VAL A 58 16.45 -3.33 14.21
C VAL A 58 16.35 -3.12 15.72
N TRP A 59 15.84 -4.10 16.46
CA TRP A 59 15.80 -4.01 17.93
C TRP A 59 17.19 -3.89 18.57
N GLY A 60 18.21 -4.47 17.95
CA GLY A 60 19.61 -4.29 18.35
C GLY A 60 20.08 -2.86 18.15
N LEU A 61 19.80 -2.26 16.98
CA LEU A 61 20.12 -0.87 16.69
C LEU A 61 19.37 0.12 17.59
N GLU A 62 18.11 -0.17 17.90
CA GLU A 62 17.30 0.61 18.84
C GLU A 62 17.86 0.56 20.26
N ARG A 63 18.23 -0.64 20.74
CA ARG A 63 18.87 -0.80 22.05
C ARG A 63 20.25 -0.14 22.14
N ALA A 64 20.97 -0.07 21.01
CA ALA A 64 22.24 0.64 20.91
C ALA A 64 22.08 2.16 20.81
N GLY A 65 20.85 2.69 20.74
CA GLY A 65 20.59 4.13 20.58
C GLY A 65 20.90 4.68 19.19
N ILE A 66 21.08 3.81 18.19
CA ILE A 66 21.39 4.19 16.80
C ILE A 66 20.10 4.45 16.01
N ALA A 67 19.02 3.73 16.34
CA ALA A 67 17.71 3.85 15.70
C ALA A 67 16.65 4.26 16.73
N GLU A 68 15.67 5.06 16.31
CA GLU A 68 14.59 5.50 17.18
C GLU A 68 13.43 4.52 17.14
N GLN A 69 12.85 4.23 18.31
CA GLN A 69 11.62 3.46 18.42
C GLN A 69 10.40 4.35 18.20
N ALA A 70 9.38 3.81 17.54
CA ALA A 70 8.06 4.41 17.50
C ALA A 70 7.01 3.35 17.75
N ASP A 71 5.95 3.71 18.46
CA ASP A 71 4.85 2.80 18.73
C ASP A 71 3.88 2.77 17.57
N MET A 72 3.43 1.56 17.24
CA MET A 72 2.38 1.33 16.25
C MET A 72 1.20 0.59 16.88
N PRO A 73 -0.05 0.99 16.59
CA PRO A 73 -1.21 0.24 17.04
C PRO A 73 -1.13 -1.23 16.60
N LEU A 74 -1.27 -2.16 17.55
CA LEU A 74 -1.14 -3.60 17.29
C LEU A 74 -2.03 -4.10 16.14
N ARG A 75 -3.25 -3.56 16.02
CA ARG A 75 -4.17 -3.89 14.93
C ARG A 75 -3.58 -3.58 13.54
N SER A 76 -2.90 -2.44 13.41
CA SER A 76 -2.27 -2.03 12.17
C SER A 76 -1.03 -2.88 11.88
N SER A 77 -0.23 -3.18 12.90
CA SER A 77 0.93 -4.09 12.78
C SER A 77 0.50 -5.49 12.37
N LEU A 78 -0.57 -6.03 12.97
CA LEU A 78 -1.13 -7.34 12.63
C LEU A 78 -1.70 -7.37 11.20
N LEU A 79 -2.45 -6.34 10.80
CA LEU A 79 -2.97 -6.24 9.43
C LEU A 79 -1.83 -6.25 8.42
N PHE A 80 -0.82 -5.40 8.62
CA PHE A 80 0.36 -5.34 7.76
C PHE A 80 1.14 -6.65 7.74
N ALA A 81 1.40 -7.25 8.91
CA ALA A 81 2.13 -8.51 9.00
C ALA A 81 1.38 -9.67 8.32
N THR A 82 0.05 -9.72 8.46
CA THR A 82 -0.78 -10.78 7.87
C THR A 82 -0.85 -10.64 6.35
N VAL A 83 -1.08 -9.44 5.83
CA VAL A 83 -1.08 -9.19 4.37
C VAL A 83 0.29 -9.47 3.77
N GLY A 84 1.37 -9.10 4.47
CA GLY A 84 2.74 -9.39 4.06
C GLY A 84 3.08 -10.88 4.04
N ALA A 85 2.73 -11.60 5.11
CA ALA A 85 2.92 -13.04 5.17
C ALA A 85 2.11 -13.79 4.10
N LEU A 86 0.85 -13.38 3.87
CA LEU A 86 0.02 -13.92 2.79
C LEU A 86 0.67 -13.66 1.43
N SER A 87 1.22 -12.47 1.19
CA SER A 87 1.92 -12.14 -0.05
C SER A 87 3.12 -13.03 -0.29
N ILE A 88 3.96 -13.26 0.72
CA ILE A 88 5.15 -14.10 0.59
C ILE A 88 4.77 -15.57 0.40
N GLY A 89 3.82 -16.09 1.18
CA GLY A 89 3.37 -17.47 1.05
C GLY A 89 2.75 -17.75 -0.32
N THR A 90 1.88 -16.84 -0.79
CA THR A 90 1.26 -16.97 -2.13
C THR A 90 2.27 -16.76 -3.26
N ALA A 91 3.28 -15.90 -3.08
CA ALA A 91 4.38 -15.76 -4.04
C ALA A 91 5.16 -17.06 -4.22
N ASN A 92 5.55 -17.69 -3.10
CA ASN A 92 6.34 -18.92 -3.13
C ASN A 92 5.54 -20.10 -3.68
N LEU A 93 4.25 -20.19 -3.34
CA LEU A 93 3.34 -21.18 -3.94
C LEU A 93 3.10 -20.92 -5.42
N SER A 94 2.99 -19.66 -5.85
CA SER A 94 2.87 -19.32 -7.26
C SER A 94 4.11 -19.71 -8.05
N LEU A 95 5.31 -19.53 -7.47
CA LEU A 95 6.58 -19.96 -8.07
C LEU A 95 6.70 -21.49 -8.15
N LEU A 96 6.10 -22.22 -7.20
CA LEU A 96 6.05 -23.68 -7.22
C LEU A 96 5.10 -24.21 -8.30
N LEU A 97 3.90 -23.61 -8.41
CA LEU A 97 2.81 -24.13 -9.23
C LEU A 97 2.83 -23.62 -10.68
N ASN A 98 3.68 -22.64 -11.00
CA ASN A 98 3.80 -22.08 -12.34
C ASN A 98 5.25 -22.09 -12.83
N SER A 99 5.45 -21.87 -14.13
CA SER A 99 6.77 -21.64 -14.70
C SER A 99 7.43 -20.38 -14.08
N VAL A 100 8.76 -20.33 -14.12
CA VAL A 100 9.51 -19.18 -13.61
C VAL A 100 9.16 -17.96 -14.47
N GLY A 101 9.09 -18.13 -15.78
CA GLY A 101 8.64 -17.09 -16.71
C GLY A 101 7.27 -16.52 -16.35
N PHE A 102 6.26 -17.38 -16.16
CA PHE A 102 4.91 -16.93 -15.76
C PHE A 102 4.93 -16.19 -14.43
N TYR A 103 5.61 -16.72 -13.41
CA TYR A 103 5.72 -16.05 -12.10
C TYR A 103 6.29 -14.63 -12.21
N GLN A 104 7.38 -14.45 -12.97
CA GLN A 104 8.02 -13.14 -13.13
C GLN A 104 7.11 -12.15 -13.85
N ILE A 105 6.34 -12.63 -14.83
CA ILE A 105 5.44 -11.80 -15.63
C ILE A 105 4.17 -11.48 -14.85
N ALA A 106 3.63 -12.42 -14.09
CA ALA A 106 2.52 -12.20 -13.16
C ALA A 106 2.88 -11.13 -12.12
N LYS A 107 4.14 -11.07 -11.67
CA LYS A 107 4.63 -10.02 -10.78
C LYS A 107 4.50 -8.61 -11.38
N LEU A 108 4.57 -8.47 -12.71
CA LEU A 108 4.37 -7.18 -13.38
C LEU A 108 2.91 -6.70 -13.29
N LEU A 109 1.94 -7.60 -13.07
CA LEU A 109 0.53 -7.25 -12.86
C LEU A 109 0.26 -6.58 -11.50
N MET A 110 1.24 -6.57 -10.60
CA MET A 110 1.11 -5.83 -9.34
C MET A 110 0.96 -4.33 -9.56
N SER A 111 1.66 -3.75 -10.54
CA SER A 111 1.58 -2.32 -10.84
C SER A 111 0.23 -1.87 -11.37
N PRO A 112 -0.37 -2.51 -12.39
CA PRO A 112 -1.72 -2.15 -12.82
C PRO A 112 -2.75 -2.41 -11.72
N PHE A 113 -2.59 -3.45 -10.89
CA PHE A 113 -3.44 -3.64 -9.71
C PHE A 113 -3.34 -2.48 -8.72
N VAL A 114 -2.11 -2.08 -8.33
CA VAL A 114 -1.88 -0.94 -7.43
C VAL A 114 -2.47 0.34 -8.02
N ALA A 115 -2.24 0.60 -9.30
CA ALA A 115 -2.79 1.76 -10.00
C ALA A 115 -4.32 1.78 -9.97
N ALA A 116 -4.96 0.63 -10.19
CA ALA A 116 -6.41 0.49 -10.14
C ALA A 116 -6.95 0.77 -8.73
N VAL A 117 -6.30 0.25 -7.68
CA VAL A 117 -6.70 0.52 -6.29
C VAL A 117 -6.52 2.00 -5.94
N GLU A 118 -5.39 2.62 -6.30
CA GLU A 118 -5.17 4.04 -6.07
C GLU A 118 -6.19 4.93 -6.82
N MET A 119 -6.62 4.50 -8.01
CA MET A 119 -7.62 5.24 -8.79
C MET A 119 -9.04 5.08 -8.24
N LEU A 120 -9.45 3.84 -7.92
CA LEU A 120 -10.82 3.52 -7.51
C LEU A 120 -11.09 3.85 -6.03
N TRP A 121 -10.14 3.52 -5.14
CA TRP A 121 -10.30 3.71 -3.70
C TRP A 121 -9.69 5.02 -3.19
N LEU A 122 -8.50 5.40 -3.68
CA LEU A 122 -7.84 6.64 -3.25
C LEU A 122 -8.17 7.85 -4.13
N LYS A 123 -9.03 7.67 -5.16
CA LYS A 123 -9.50 8.72 -6.08
C LYS A 123 -8.37 9.48 -6.79
N LYS A 124 -7.22 8.83 -6.97
CA LYS A 124 -6.06 9.41 -7.67
C LYS A 124 -6.33 9.41 -9.18
N ARG A 125 -6.04 10.53 -9.84
CA ARG A 125 -6.16 10.64 -11.31
C ARG A 125 -4.82 10.32 -11.96
N PHE A 126 -4.84 9.44 -12.95
CA PHE A 126 -3.69 9.16 -13.80
C PHE A 126 -3.90 9.76 -15.18
N PRO A 127 -2.84 10.25 -15.83
CA PRO A 127 -2.95 10.74 -17.20
C PRO A 127 -3.21 9.57 -18.17
N PRO A 128 -3.85 9.83 -19.33
CA PRO A 128 -4.16 8.79 -20.32
C PRO A 128 -2.92 7.99 -20.78
N SER A 129 -1.74 8.62 -20.79
CA SER A 129 -0.47 7.96 -21.12
C SER A 129 -0.12 6.83 -20.16
N VAL A 130 -0.39 7.01 -18.86
CA VAL A 130 -0.18 5.96 -17.84
C VAL A 130 -1.18 4.82 -18.02
N LEU A 131 -2.44 5.12 -18.33
CA LEU A 131 -3.47 4.12 -18.62
C LEU A 131 -3.14 3.31 -19.89
N ALA A 132 -2.68 3.97 -20.95
CA ALA A 132 -2.25 3.29 -22.17
C ALA A 132 -1.12 2.29 -21.89
N CYS A 133 -0.15 2.67 -21.04
CA CYS A 133 0.91 1.76 -20.64
C CYS A 133 0.38 0.55 -19.86
N ILE A 134 -0.58 0.74 -18.93
CA ILE A 134 -1.26 -0.37 -18.24
C ILE A 134 -1.88 -1.34 -19.23
N VAL A 135 -2.58 -0.84 -20.26
CA VAL A 135 -3.20 -1.71 -21.29
C VAL A 135 -2.15 -2.53 -22.04
N VAL A 136 -1.02 -1.92 -22.41
CA VAL A 136 0.10 -2.62 -23.06
C VAL A 136 0.66 -3.73 -22.17
N VAL A 137 0.80 -3.46 -20.87
CA VAL A 137 1.26 -4.47 -19.90
C VAL A 137 0.29 -5.64 -19.84
N LEU A 138 -1.00 -5.36 -19.66
CA LEU A 138 -2.05 -6.39 -19.60
C LEU A 138 -2.08 -7.25 -20.87
N ALA A 139 -1.92 -6.63 -22.05
CA ALA A 139 -1.84 -7.35 -23.32
C ALA A 139 -0.61 -8.28 -23.37
N GLY A 140 0.56 -7.79 -22.98
CA GLY A 140 1.78 -8.59 -22.94
C GLY A 140 1.67 -9.80 -22.00
N VAL A 141 1.17 -9.58 -20.78
CA VAL A 141 0.93 -10.66 -19.81
C VAL A 141 -0.11 -11.65 -20.31
N GLY A 142 -1.19 -11.18 -20.95
CA GLY A 142 -2.20 -12.05 -21.56
C GLY A 142 -1.63 -12.95 -22.65
N ILE A 143 -0.79 -12.43 -23.55
CA ILE A 143 -0.11 -13.22 -24.59
C ILE A 143 0.76 -14.31 -23.96
N VAL A 144 1.54 -13.98 -22.93
CA VAL A 144 2.41 -14.97 -22.28
C VAL A 144 1.58 -16.02 -21.56
N THR A 145 0.51 -15.62 -20.88
CA THR A 145 -0.39 -16.55 -20.16
C THR A 145 -1.02 -17.57 -21.11
N VAL A 146 -1.52 -17.14 -22.28
CA VAL A 146 -2.11 -18.03 -23.29
C VAL A 146 -1.05 -18.89 -24.00
N SER A 147 0.18 -18.37 -24.11
CA SER A 147 1.29 -19.08 -24.74
C SER A 147 1.98 -20.07 -23.82
N ASP A 148 1.69 -20.03 -22.51
CA ASP A 148 2.33 -20.90 -21.53
C ASP A 148 1.47 -22.12 -21.22
N VAL A 149 1.87 -23.25 -21.77
CA VAL A 149 1.22 -24.55 -21.62
C VAL A 149 1.28 -25.09 -20.18
N SER A 150 2.16 -24.53 -19.34
CA SER A 150 2.35 -24.96 -17.95
C SER A 150 1.38 -24.29 -16.96
N VAL A 151 0.51 -23.37 -17.40
CA VAL A 151 -0.42 -22.66 -16.52
C VAL A 151 -1.56 -23.58 -16.09
N GLN A 152 -1.65 -23.82 -14.78
CA GLN A 152 -2.72 -24.58 -14.15
C GLN A 152 -3.61 -23.66 -13.30
N LEU A 153 -4.88 -24.05 -13.10
CA LEU A 153 -5.84 -23.26 -12.32
C LEU A 153 -5.35 -22.96 -10.88
N PRO A 154 -4.81 -23.92 -10.10
CA PRO A 154 -4.27 -23.61 -8.77
C PRO A 154 -3.12 -22.59 -8.82
N GLY A 155 -2.21 -22.73 -9.80
CA GLY A 155 -1.12 -21.79 -10.00
C GLY A 155 -1.59 -20.38 -10.34
N LEU A 156 -2.64 -20.25 -11.17
CA LEU A 156 -3.27 -18.98 -11.51
C LEU A 156 -3.95 -18.33 -10.30
N VAL A 157 -4.65 -19.11 -9.47
CA VAL A 157 -5.26 -18.62 -8.21
C VAL A 157 -4.19 -18.09 -7.27
N MET A 158 -3.09 -18.83 -7.08
CA MET A 158 -1.99 -18.38 -6.22
C MET A 158 -1.29 -17.13 -6.78
N ALA A 159 -1.13 -17.02 -8.10
CA ALA A 159 -0.60 -15.81 -8.74
C ALA A 159 -1.52 -14.60 -8.53
N GLY A 160 -2.84 -14.77 -8.68
CA GLY A 160 -3.83 -13.73 -8.41
C GLY A 160 -3.80 -13.26 -6.96
N LEU A 161 -3.77 -14.20 -6.00
CA LEU A 161 -3.63 -13.88 -4.58
C LEU A 161 -2.32 -13.15 -4.28
N PHE A 162 -1.21 -13.57 -4.90
CA PHE A 162 0.09 -12.90 -4.80
C PHE A 162 0.02 -11.45 -5.30
N ILE A 163 -0.59 -11.21 -6.47
CA ILE A 163 -0.75 -9.88 -7.05
C ILE A 163 -1.55 -8.97 -6.11
N VAL A 164 -2.69 -9.45 -5.61
CA VAL A 164 -3.59 -8.69 -4.72
C VAL A 164 -2.91 -8.40 -3.38
N SER A 165 -2.45 -9.45 -2.68
CA SER A 165 -1.84 -9.29 -1.36
C SER A 165 -0.53 -8.49 -1.41
N GLY A 166 0.31 -8.69 -2.44
CA GLY A 166 1.54 -7.92 -2.62
C GLY A 166 1.28 -6.46 -2.95
N GLY A 167 0.28 -6.16 -3.80
CA GLY A 167 -0.12 -4.78 -4.08
C GLY A 167 -0.70 -4.08 -2.85
N LEU A 168 -1.56 -4.76 -2.08
CA LEU A 168 -2.10 -4.24 -0.83
C LEU A 168 -1.01 -3.98 0.20
N GLN A 169 -0.03 -4.88 0.34
CA GLN A 169 1.09 -4.70 1.26
C GLN A 169 1.90 -3.44 0.94
N GLN A 170 2.16 -3.18 -0.35
CA GLN A 170 2.89 -1.98 -0.78
C GLN A 170 2.10 -0.69 -0.50
N ILE A 171 0.79 -0.70 -0.78
CA ILE A 171 -0.10 0.44 -0.51
C ILE A 171 -0.16 0.70 1.00
N LEU A 172 -0.35 -0.34 1.81
CA LEU A 172 -0.36 -0.24 3.27
C LEU A 172 0.96 0.30 3.82
N CYS A 173 2.10 -0.13 3.26
CA CYS A 173 3.42 0.35 3.68
C CYS A 173 3.52 1.88 3.53
N GLY A 174 3.24 2.40 2.33
CA GLY A 174 3.29 3.84 2.06
C GLY A 174 2.25 4.61 2.88
N HIS A 175 1.02 4.09 2.97
CA HIS A 175 -0.05 4.73 3.73
C HIS A 175 0.28 4.80 5.23
N MET A 176 0.80 3.74 5.83
CA MET A 176 1.12 3.72 7.27
C MET A 176 2.32 4.60 7.61
N GLN A 177 3.36 4.64 6.78
CA GLN A 177 4.48 5.58 6.97
C GLN A 177 4.00 7.03 6.91
N ALA A 178 3.10 7.36 5.98
CA ALA A 178 2.54 8.71 5.85
C ALA A 178 1.58 9.08 6.99
N THR A 179 0.62 8.21 7.33
CA THR A 179 -0.43 8.49 8.32
C THR A 179 0.11 8.52 9.74
N LEU A 180 1.02 7.59 10.09
CA LEU A 180 1.59 7.49 11.44
C LEU A 180 2.85 8.38 11.60
N LYS A 181 3.33 9.01 10.52
CA LYS A 181 4.55 9.84 10.50
C LYS A 181 5.79 9.11 11.04
N ILE A 182 5.84 7.80 10.85
CA ILE A 182 6.94 6.94 11.27
C ILE A 182 7.93 6.75 10.13
N GLN A 183 9.19 6.55 10.49
CA GLN A 183 10.25 6.22 9.55
C GLN A 183 10.19 4.75 9.11
N SER A 184 10.88 4.43 8.02
CA SER A 184 10.87 3.10 7.43
C SER A 184 11.42 2.00 8.35
N HIS A 185 12.46 2.32 9.14
CA HIS A 185 13.02 1.40 10.12
C HIS A 185 12.06 1.14 11.29
N GLN A 186 11.30 2.15 11.72
CA GLN A 186 10.27 2.03 12.76
C GLN A 186 9.11 1.14 12.31
N LEU A 187 8.63 1.32 11.07
CA LEU A 187 7.63 0.42 10.50
C LEU A 187 8.16 -1.01 10.42
N MET A 188 9.41 -1.19 10.01
CA MET A 188 10.06 -2.50 9.94
C MET A 188 10.16 -3.15 11.33
N SER A 189 10.57 -2.40 12.36
CA SER A 189 10.66 -2.86 13.75
C SER A 189 9.33 -3.40 14.28
N ASN A 190 8.23 -2.66 14.03
CA ASN A 190 6.90 -3.00 14.53
C ASN A 190 6.23 -4.17 13.79
N THR A 191 6.67 -4.48 12.57
CA THR A 191 5.96 -5.43 11.69
C THR A 191 6.75 -6.71 11.42
N SER A 192 8.08 -6.63 11.34
CA SER A 192 8.92 -7.74 10.89
C SER A 192 8.83 -8.95 11.81
N PHE A 193 8.79 -8.75 13.13
CA PHE A 193 8.71 -9.88 14.05
C PHE A 193 7.39 -10.64 13.89
N LEU A 194 6.25 -9.92 13.86
CA LEU A 194 4.93 -10.52 13.65
C LEU A 194 4.85 -11.24 12.30
N GLN A 195 5.34 -10.61 11.22
CA GLN A 195 5.34 -11.21 9.89
C GLN A 195 6.22 -12.46 9.84
N GLY A 196 7.41 -12.40 10.46
CA GLY A 196 8.32 -13.52 10.60
C GLY A 196 7.70 -14.68 11.37
N MET A 197 7.03 -14.41 12.49
CA MET A 197 6.34 -15.45 13.29
C MET A 197 5.21 -16.12 12.51
N ILE A 198 4.36 -15.35 11.81
CA ILE A 198 3.31 -15.92 10.95
C ILE A 198 3.93 -16.84 9.90
N LEU A 199 5.00 -16.42 9.24
CA LEU A 199 5.71 -17.23 8.24
C LEU A 199 6.47 -18.42 8.84
N MET A 200 6.97 -18.33 10.07
CA MET A 200 7.60 -19.47 10.76
C MET A 200 6.58 -20.54 11.14
N ILE A 201 5.34 -20.13 11.43
CA ILE A 201 4.23 -21.06 11.71
C ILE A 201 3.70 -21.67 10.40
N VAL A 202 3.41 -20.85 9.39
CA VAL A 202 2.76 -21.28 8.14
C VAL A 202 3.76 -21.88 7.15
N GLY A 203 4.99 -21.36 7.12
CA GLY A 203 6.02 -21.67 6.14
C GLY A 203 6.38 -23.15 6.04
N PRO A 204 6.62 -23.87 7.16
CA PRO A 204 6.92 -25.30 7.09
C PRO A 204 5.83 -26.12 6.42
N PHE A 205 4.55 -25.74 6.57
CA PHE A 205 3.44 -26.43 5.89
C PHE A 205 3.41 -26.12 4.39
N VAL A 206 3.62 -24.85 4.04
CA VAL A 206 3.72 -24.41 2.64
C VAL A 206 4.89 -25.09 1.93
N ASP A 207 6.05 -25.15 2.59
CA ASP A 207 7.25 -25.75 2.03
C ASP A 207 7.19 -27.28 2.02
N LYS A 208 6.45 -27.91 2.96
CA LYS A 208 6.12 -29.34 2.88
C LYS A 208 5.27 -29.65 1.65
N LEU A 209 4.26 -28.81 1.38
CA LEU A 209 3.45 -28.94 0.18
C LEU A 209 4.30 -28.79 -1.09
N ALA A 210 5.32 -27.93 -1.05
CA ALA A 210 6.22 -27.65 -2.16
C ALA A 210 7.30 -28.71 -2.41
N SER A 211 7.95 -29.17 -1.35
CA SER A 211 9.14 -30.02 -1.43
C SER A 211 8.86 -31.49 -1.09
N SER A 212 7.65 -31.80 -0.62
CA SER A 212 7.26 -33.10 -0.05
C SER A 212 8.12 -33.58 1.13
N LYS A 213 9.01 -32.73 1.64
CA LYS A 213 9.89 -33.02 2.78
C LYS A 213 9.56 -32.08 3.92
N TRP A 214 9.73 -32.56 5.15
CA TRP A 214 9.68 -31.69 6.31
C TRP A 214 10.99 -30.95 6.50
N ILE A 215 10.95 -29.76 7.11
CA ILE A 215 12.16 -28.95 7.36
C ILE A 215 13.18 -29.66 8.26
N MET A 216 12.71 -30.52 9.17
CA MET A 216 13.59 -31.29 10.06
C MET A 216 14.32 -32.44 9.35
N GLU A 217 13.96 -32.74 8.11
CA GLU A 217 14.67 -33.73 7.28
C GLU A 217 15.87 -33.11 6.53
N TRP A 218 16.12 -31.81 6.71
CA TRP A 218 17.28 -31.19 6.10
C TRP A 218 18.57 -31.65 6.79
N GLU A 219 19.47 -32.25 6.00
CA GLU A 219 20.82 -32.59 6.43
C GLU A 219 21.67 -31.32 6.54
N ALA A 220 21.57 -30.69 7.72
CA ALA A 220 22.28 -29.46 8.00
C ALA A 220 23.79 -29.69 7.97
N SER A 221 24.48 -28.98 7.09
CA SER A 221 25.94 -28.91 7.03
C SER A 221 26.40 -27.55 7.55
N VAL A 222 27.61 -27.48 8.14
CA VAL A 222 28.17 -26.20 8.63
C VAL A 222 28.18 -25.13 7.52
N PRO A 223 28.66 -25.40 6.29
CA PRO A 223 28.63 -24.40 5.22
C PRO A 223 27.19 -24.04 4.78
N GLY A 224 26.23 -24.96 4.90
CA GLY A 224 24.82 -24.68 4.65
C GLY A 224 24.20 -23.75 5.69
N ILE A 225 24.53 -23.93 6.97
CA ILE A 225 24.10 -23.04 8.06
C ILE A 225 24.74 -21.66 7.91
N GLU A 226 26.01 -21.59 7.57
CA GLU A 226 26.70 -20.32 7.29
C GLU A 226 26.05 -19.58 6.11
N MET A 227 25.72 -20.29 5.03
CA MET A 227 25.03 -19.72 3.87
C MET A 227 23.61 -19.25 4.21
N LEU A 228 22.90 -19.99 5.07
CA LEU A 228 21.60 -19.57 5.61
C LEU A 228 21.75 -18.29 6.44
N GLY A 229 22.75 -18.22 7.33
CA GLY A 229 23.06 -17.04 8.12
C GLY A 229 23.40 -15.81 7.26
N LEU A 230 24.23 -16.00 6.22
CA LEU A 230 24.54 -14.95 5.25
C LEU A 230 23.28 -14.46 4.53
N SER A 231 22.37 -15.37 4.15
CA SER A 231 21.10 -15.01 3.53
C SER A 231 20.24 -14.14 4.47
N CYS A 232 20.21 -14.45 5.77
CA CYS A 232 19.51 -13.66 6.78
C CYS A 232 20.11 -12.26 6.93
N LEU A 233 21.43 -12.15 6.99
CA LEU A 233 22.12 -10.85 7.07
C LEU A 233 21.81 -9.97 5.85
N LEU A 234 21.87 -10.55 4.65
CA LEU A 234 21.52 -9.84 3.42
C LEU A 234 20.03 -9.46 3.38
N ALA A 235 19.16 -10.30 3.93
CA ALA A 235 17.73 -10.00 4.01
C ALA A 235 17.43 -8.79 4.90
N VAL A 236 18.23 -8.51 5.94
CA VAL A 236 18.12 -7.26 6.70
C VAL A 236 18.34 -6.06 5.79
N ALA A 237 19.40 -6.08 4.97
CA ALA A 237 19.71 -4.98 4.05
C ALA A 237 18.63 -4.82 2.96
N VAL A 238 18.14 -5.93 2.39
CA VAL A 238 17.06 -5.90 1.38
C VAL A 238 15.78 -5.33 1.97
N ASN A 239 15.34 -5.79 3.15
CA ASN A 239 14.10 -5.31 3.75
C ASN A 239 14.23 -3.85 4.21
N ALA A 240 15.35 -3.46 4.82
CA ALA A 240 15.58 -2.08 5.23
C ALA A 240 15.50 -1.12 4.03
N THR A 241 16.20 -1.44 2.95
CA THR A 241 16.18 -0.64 1.71
C THR A 241 14.83 -0.70 1.00
N GLN A 242 14.10 -1.82 1.06
CA GLN A 242 12.75 -1.93 0.51
C GLN A 242 11.76 -1.01 1.23
N TYR A 243 11.73 -1.02 2.56
CA TYR A 243 10.85 -0.15 3.33
C TYR A 243 11.21 1.33 3.14
N LEU A 244 12.51 1.63 3.03
CA LEU A 244 13.01 2.98 2.74
C LEU A 244 12.51 3.49 1.39
N VAL A 245 12.63 2.67 0.33
CA VAL A 245 12.12 3.05 -0.99
C VAL A 245 10.59 3.19 -0.95
N LEU A 246 9.85 2.27 -0.31
CA LEU A 246 8.39 2.37 -0.19
C LEU A 246 7.93 3.60 0.61
N GLY A 247 8.74 4.10 1.54
CA GLY A 247 8.46 5.31 2.30
C GLY A 247 8.74 6.60 1.53
N ARG A 248 9.83 6.63 0.76
CA ARG A 248 10.27 7.82 0.02
C ARG A 248 9.56 7.98 -1.33
N PHE A 249 9.17 6.88 -1.95
CA PHE A 249 8.54 6.85 -3.26
C PHE A 249 7.09 6.39 -3.14
N SER A 250 6.22 6.88 -4.02
CA SER A 250 4.84 6.35 -4.09
C SER A 250 4.87 4.86 -4.43
N ALA A 251 3.82 4.11 -4.05
CA ALA A 251 3.69 2.70 -4.42
C ALA A 251 3.85 2.49 -5.94
N THR A 252 3.33 3.41 -6.74
CA THR A 252 3.53 3.42 -8.18
C THR A 252 5.00 3.55 -8.62
N SER A 253 5.77 4.40 -7.95
CA SER A 253 7.17 4.66 -8.28
C SER A 253 8.07 3.49 -7.81
N PHE A 254 7.72 2.85 -6.69
CA PHE A 254 8.36 1.63 -6.21
C PHE A 254 8.25 0.48 -7.23
N GLN A 255 7.10 0.38 -7.89
CA GLN A 255 6.89 -0.65 -8.90
C GLN A 255 7.89 -0.55 -10.05
N VAL A 256 8.19 0.66 -10.52
CA VAL A 256 9.22 0.92 -11.56
C VAL A 256 10.56 0.29 -11.17
N LEU A 257 10.94 0.39 -9.90
CA LEU A 257 12.12 -0.26 -9.33
C LEU A 257 12.04 -1.79 -9.38
N GLY A 258 10.89 -2.34 -8.99
CA GLY A 258 10.60 -3.76 -9.04
C GLY A 258 10.77 -4.34 -10.45
N HIS A 259 10.45 -3.58 -11.50
CA HIS A 259 10.55 -4.06 -12.88
C HIS A 259 11.98 -4.21 -13.38
N ALA A 260 12.92 -3.36 -12.93
CA ALA A 260 14.34 -3.56 -13.21
C ALA A 260 14.83 -4.89 -12.60
N LYS A 261 14.39 -5.21 -11.38
CA LYS A 261 14.68 -6.49 -10.72
C LYS A 261 14.06 -7.66 -11.48
N THR A 262 12.80 -7.55 -11.91
CA THR A 262 12.14 -8.58 -12.73
C THR A 262 12.87 -8.82 -14.04
N LEU A 263 13.37 -7.78 -14.73
CA LEU A 263 14.12 -7.92 -15.97
C LEU A 263 15.42 -8.71 -15.78
N LEU A 264 16.20 -8.37 -14.74
CA LEU A 264 17.44 -9.07 -14.44
C LEU A 264 17.19 -10.56 -14.14
N VAL A 265 16.11 -10.87 -13.43
CA VAL A 265 15.75 -12.26 -13.11
C VAL A 265 15.18 -12.99 -14.34
N LEU A 266 14.45 -12.33 -15.23
CA LEU A 266 13.97 -12.92 -16.48
C LEU A 266 15.14 -13.25 -17.43
N ILE A 267 16.06 -12.30 -17.64
CA ILE A 267 17.25 -12.51 -18.48
C ILE A 267 18.14 -13.59 -17.86
N GLY A 268 18.42 -13.49 -16.56
CA GLY A 268 19.19 -14.50 -15.85
C GLY A 268 18.49 -15.86 -15.81
N GLY A 269 17.15 -15.87 -15.79
CA GLY A 269 16.36 -17.08 -15.78
C GLY A 269 16.40 -17.80 -17.11
N TRP A 270 16.24 -17.07 -18.22
CA TRP A 270 16.40 -17.64 -19.55
C TRP A 270 17.81 -18.19 -19.78
N LEU A 271 18.84 -17.42 -19.43
CA LEU A 271 20.24 -17.84 -19.59
C LEU A 271 20.63 -19.04 -18.73
N LEU A 272 19.93 -19.30 -17.61
CA LEU A 272 20.34 -20.30 -16.61
C LEU A 272 19.37 -21.49 -16.44
N PHE A 273 18.12 -21.40 -16.90
CA PHE A 273 17.10 -22.44 -16.70
C PHE A 273 16.60 -23.10 -17.99
N ASP A 274 17.13 -22.70 -19.15
CA ASP A 274 16.85 -23.35 -20.45
C ASP A 274 15.34 -23.46 -20.75
N GLU A 275 14.55 -22.47 -20.30
CA GLU A 275 13.11 -22.44 -20.55
C GLU A 275 12.82 -22.31 -22.05
N GLU A 276 11.90 -23.15 -22.56
CA GLU A 276 11.46 -23.11 -23.95
C GLU A 276 10.80 -21.76 -24.30
N MET A 277 11.58 -20.86 -24.90
CA MET A 277 11.12 -19.57 -25.38
C MET A 277 10.50 -19.69 -26.79
N ASN A 278 9.20 -19.93 -26.85
CA ASN A 278 8.45 -19.77 -28.10
C ASN A 278 8.37 -18.28 -28.49
N PRO A 279 8.45 -17.92 -29.80
CA PRO A 279 8.28 -16.55 -30.30
C PRO A 279 7.08 -15.79 -29.71
N ARG A 280 5.95 -16.46 -29.45
CA ARG A 280 4.78 -15.81 -28.83
C ARG A 280 5.04 -15.38 -27.38
N LYS A 281 5.73 -16.21 -26.60
CA LYS A 281 6.16 -15.89 -25.23
C LYS A 281 7.14 -14.71 -25.25
N VAL A 282 8.10 -14.70 -26.18
CA VAL A 282 9.06 -13.59 -26.35
C VAL A 282 8.34 -12.28 -26.68
N LEU A 283 7.39 -12.31 -27.60
CA LEU A 283 6.59 -11.14 -27.99
C LEU A 283 5.81 -10.58 -26.79
N GLY A 284 5.10 -11.45 -26.05
CA GLY A 284 4.34 -11.03 -24.89
C GLY A 284 5.20 -10.47 -23.77
N MET A 285 6.36 -11.08 -23.50
CA MET A 285 7.36 -10.56 -22.54
C MET A 285 7.89 -9.19 -22.95
N SER A 286 8.22 -9.02 -24.23
CA SER A 286 8.73 -7.76 -24.77
C SER A 286 7.68 -6.66 -24.68
N LEU A 287 6.43 -6.96 -25.02
CA LEU A 287 5.31 -6.02 -24.94
C LEU A 287 5.04 -5.61 -23.49
N ALA A 288 4.98 -6.57 -22.57
CA ALA A 288 4.80 -6.30 -21.15
C ALA A 288 5.92 -5.38 -20.65
N PHE A 289 7.16 -5.67 -21.01
CA PHE A 289 8.32 -4.87 -20.62
C PHE A 289 8.26 -3.43 -21.14
N VAL A 290 7.98 -3.22 -22.43
CA VAL A 290 7.83 -1.88 -23.02
C VAL A 290 6.73 -1.10 -22.30
N GLY A 291 5.59 -1.76 -22.02
CA GLY A 291 4.51 -1.18 -21.22
C GLY A 291 4.96 -0.76 -19.82
N MET A 292 5.78 -1.58 -19.14
CA MET A 292 6.30 -1.26 -17.80
C MET A 292 7.26 -0.08 -17.80
N VAL A 293 8.18 -0.01 -18.77
CA VAL A 293 9.13 1.10 -18.90
C VAL A 293 8.37 2.40 -19.19
N GLY A 294 7.43 2.35 -20.14
CA GLY A 294 6.54 3.48 -20.44
C GLY A 294 5.75 3.93 -19.21
N TYR A 295 5.14 2.99 -18.49
CA TYR A 295 4.40 3.25 -17.27
C TYR A 295 5.25 4.00 -16.24
N GLY A 296 6.48 3.54 -16.01
CA GLY A 296 7.38 4.19 -15.06
C GLY A 296 7.77 5.61 -15.45
N VAL A 297 8.12 5.83 -16.72
CA VAL A 297 8.48 7.16 -17.24
C VAL A 297 7.29 8.13 -17.15
N PHE A 298 6.10 7.72 -17.63
CA PHE A 298 4.93 8.59 -17.63
C PHE A 298 4.39 8.83 -16.22
N SER A 299 4.44 7.84 -15.34
CA SER A 299 4.02 8.00 -13.94
C SER A 299 4.96 8.94 -13.17
N LEU A 300 6.28 8.82 -13.38
CA LEU A 300 7.25 9.75 -12.78
C LEU A 300 7.06 11.18 -13.29
N ARG A 301 6.88 11.35 -14.61
CA ARG A 301 6.59 12.67 -15.21
C ARG A 301 5.31 13.27 -14.64
N ALA A 302 4.24 12.47 -14.52
CA ALA A 302 2.98 12.92 -13.95
C ALA A 302 3.13 13.33 -12.48
N ALA A 303 3.87 12.56 -11.68
CA ALA A 303 4.13 12.88 -10.28
C ALA A 303 4.96 14.18 -10.13
N ASN A 304 5.97 14.38 -10.99
CA ASN A 304 6.78 15.59 -10.99
C ASN A 304 5.97 16.83 -11.43
N ALA A 305 5.12 16.71 -12.44
CA ALA A 305 4.22 17.78 -12.88
C ALA A 305 3.25 18.18 -11.76
N ALA A 306 2.61 17.20 -11.10
CA ALA A 306 1.70 17.47 -9.99
C ALA A 306 2.39 18.19 -8.81
N LYS A 307 3.64 17.83 -8.49
CA LYS A 307 4.45 18.53 -7.48
C LYS A 307 4.76 19.97 -7.89
N ALA A 308 5.12 20.19 -9.16
CA ALA A 308 5.38 21.54 -9.68
C ALA A 308 4.13 22.42 -9.65
N ASP A 309 2.97 21.87 -10.01
CA ASP A 309 1.68 22.57 -9.97
C ASP A 309 1.29 22.93 -8.53
N ALA A 310 1.46 22.01 -7.58
CA ALA A 310 1.22 22.27 -6.16
C ALA A 310 2.16 23.35 -5.59
N ALA A 311 3.44 23.32 -5.97
CA ALA A 311 4.41 24.34 -5.56
C ALA A 311 4.06 25.72 -6.14
N LYS A 312 3.62 25.76 -7.40
CA LYS A 312 3.16 27.00 -8.06
C LYS A 312 1.89 27.54 -7.41
N ALA A 313 0.92 26.68 -7.08
CA ALA A 313 -0.30 27.07 -6.37
C ALA A 313 0.01 27.61 -4.96
N ALA A 314 0.92 26.98 -4.22
CA ALA A 314 1.34 27.45 -2.91
C ALA A 314 2.10 28.80 -2.98
N ALA A 315 2.92 29.00 -4.01
CA ALA A 315 3.58 30.27 -4.25
C ALA A 315 2.58 31.39 -4.58
N LEU A 316 1.58 31.11 -5.43
CA LEU A 316 0.49 32.04 -5.75
C LEU A 316 -0.34 32.42 -4.52
N SER A 317 -0.68 31.44 -3.66
CA SER A 317 -1.38 31.67 -2.40
C SER A 317 -0.60 32.60 -1.47
N LYS A 318 0.71 32.34 -1.29
CA LYS A 318 1.58 33.21 -0.47
C LYS A 318 1.73 34.62 -1.06
N GLN A 319 1.74 34.74 -2.38
CA GLN A 319 1.83 36.03 -3.06
C GLN A 319 0.50 36.82 -2.94
N GLN A 320 -0.65 36.15 -2.95
CA GLN A 320 -1.95 36.76 -2.67
C GLN A 320 -2.09 37.20 -1.20
N GLU A 321 -1.63 36.39 -0.24
CA GLU A 321 -1.59 36.77 1.18
C GLU A 321 -0.65 37.95 1.45
N ALA A 322 0.49 38.02 0.75
CA ALA A 322 1.42 39.15 0.85
C ALA A 322 0.88 40.44 0.20
N HIS A 323 0.08 40.32 -0.87
CA HIS A 323 -0.59 41.48 -1.49
C HIS A 323 -1.85 41.94 -0.74
N ALA A 324 -2.45 41.07 0.09
CA ALA A 324 -3.56 41.40 0.98
C ALA A 324 -3.13 42.10 2.29
N GLY A 325 -1.93 42.73 2.31
CA GLY A 325 -1.46 43.56 3.41
C GLY A 325 -2.44 44.71 3.80
N PRO A 326 -2.22 45.40 4.94
CA PRO A 326 -3.20 45.89 5.93
C PRO A 326 -4.37 46.80 5.50
N LYS A 327 -4.56 47.07 4.20
CA LYS A 327 -5.62 47.96 3.68
C LYS A 327 -7.02 47.35 3.77
N VAL A 328 -7.17 46.03 3.74
CA VAL A 328 -8.48 45.37 3.89
C VAL A 328 -8.92 45.34 5.36
N ALA A 329 -7.98 45.22 6.30
CA ALA A 329 -8.27 45.28 7.73
C ALA A 329 -8.64 46.71 8.21
N ALA A 330 -8.02 47.74 7.64
CA ALA A 330 -8.36 49.13 7.97
C ALA A 330 -9.75 49.53 7.45
N ALA A 331 -10.12 49.15 6.22
CA ALA A 331 -11.43 49.44 5.65
C ALA A 331 -12.57 48.73 6.39
N ALA A 332 -12.36 47.48 6.84
CA ALA A 332 -13.36 46.74 7.60
C ALA A 332 -13.63 47.34 9.00
N VAL A 333 -12.60 47.93 9.64
CA VAL A 333 -12.73 48.56 10.96
C VAL A 333 -13.45 49.91 10.87
N ASP A 334 -13.28 50.64 9.77
CA ASP A 334 -13.98 51.92 9.55
C ASP A 334 -15.47 51.69 9.24
N ASP A 335 -15.82 50.68 8.42
CA ASP A 335 -17.21 50.33 8.13
C ASP A 335 -17.98 49.83 9.38
N GLU A 336 -17.31 49.08 10.26
CA GLU A 336 -17.91 48.60 11.51
C GLU A 336 -18.13 49.75 12.52
N LYS A 337 -17.21 50.72 12.57
CA LYS A 337 -17.38 51.94 13.40
C LYS A 337 -18.48 52.86 12.88
N VAL A 338 -18.62 52.99 11.56
CA VAL A 338 -19.70 53.78 10.94
C VAL A 338 -21.06 53.13 11.20
N ALA A 339 -21.15 51.80 11.12
CA ALA A 339 -22.37 51.06 11.44
C ALA A 339 -22.76 51.17 12.93
N LEU A 340 -21.77 51.14 13.84
CA LEU A 340 -22.01 51.29 15.27
C LEU A 340 -22.47 52.72 15.63
N LEU A 341 -21.92 53.73 14.98
CA LEU A 341 -22.32 55.13 15.16
C LEU A 341 -23.74 55.39 14.61
N ASP A 342 -24.10 54.83 13.46
CA ASP A 342 -25.48 54.92 12.91
C ASP A 342 -26.51 54.23 13.84
N MET A 343 -26.13 53.12 14.49
CA MET A 343 -26.98 52.45 15.48
C MET A 343 -27.16 53.26 16.78
N ILE A 344 -26.14 54.00 17.22
CA ILE A 344 -26.20 54.86 18.41
C ILE A 344 -27.05 56.11 18.12
N ASP A 345 -26.92 56.70 16.94
CA ASP A 345 -27.67 57.91 16.52
C ASP A 345 -29.18 57.62 16.34
N ARG A 346 -29.53 56.45 15.79
CA ARG A 346 -30.93 55.98 15.70
C ARG A 346 -31.57 55.69 17.05
N ARG A 347 -30.79 55.39 18.09
CA ARG A 347 -31.29 55.20 19.46
C ARG A 347 -31.44 56.52 20.21
N SER A 348 -30.71 57.56 19.84
CA SER A 348 -30.80 58.88 20.45
C SER A 348 -31.97 59.72 19.91
N THR A 349 -32.55 59.37 18.77
CA THR A 349 -33.55 60.20 18.05
C THR A 349 -34.99 59.65 18.09
N GLY A 350 -35.25 58.50 18.72
CA GLY A 350 -36.55 57.83 18.63
C GLY A 350 -37.22 57.49 19.96
N GLY A 351 -37.70 58.49 20.71
CA GLY A 351 -38.60 58.30 21.84
C GLY A 351 -39.74 59.32 21.82
N GLY A 352 -40.94 58.90 21.40
CA GLY A 352 -42.18 59.65 21.69
C GLY A 352 -43.34 59.53 20.69
N ALA A 353 -44.33 58.71 21.06
CA ALA A 353 -45.77 59.01 21.00
C ALA A 353 -46.54 59.11 19.65
N GLN A 354 -47.55 58.22 19.49
CA GLN A 354 -49.00 58.54 19.38
C GLN A 354 -49.78 58.36 18.04
N LYS A 355 -50.80 57.45 18.14
CA LYS A 355 -52.21 57.47 17.65
C LYS A 355 -52.65 57.19 16.18
N LEU A 356 -53.48 56.13 16.09
CA LEU A 356 -54.90 56.02 15.61
C LEU A 356 -55.31 56.21 14.12
N GLN A 357 -56.20 55.28 13.71
CA GLN A 357 -57.26 55.31 12.66
C GLN A 357 -56.77 55.17 11.19
N ASP A 358 -57.32 54.29 10.31
CA ASP A 358 -58.72 53.93 10.06
C ASP A 358 -59.00 52.44 9.71
N GLU A 359 -60.30 52.17 9.75
CA GLU A 359 -61.20 51.01 9.67
C GLU A 359 -61.28 50.28 8.30
N GLU A 360 -61.56 48.96 8.27
CA GLU A 360 -62.85 48.38 7.82
C GLU A 360 -62.91 46.83 7.99
N ALA A 361 -64.08 46.33 8.41
CA ALA A 361 -64.42 44.92 8.71
C ALA A 361 -65.54 44.43 7.73
N PRO A 362 -66.36 43.38 7.97
CA PRO A 362 -66.22 42.07 8.66
C PRO A 362 -66.87 40.87 7.89
N ALA A 363 -66.74 39.63 8.41
CA ALA A 363 -67.80 38.58 8.51
C ALA A 363 -67.21 37.30 9.16
N ALA A 364 -67.49 36.97 10.42
CA ALA A 364 -68.66 36.27 10.99
C ALA A 364 -68.63 34.73 10.88
N GLY A 365 -68.64 34.04 12.04
CA GLY A 365 -69.41 32.79 12.19
C GLY A 365 -68.72 31.49 12.63
N ALA A 366 -68.42 31.36 13.93
CA ALA A 366 -68.80 30.22 14.80
C ALA A 366 -68.15 28.79 14.60
N PRO A 367 -68.27 27.83 15.57
CA PRO A 367 -67.17 27.53 16.51
C PRO A 367 -67.00 26.02 16.89
N LEU A 368 -66.14 25.75 17.90
CA LEU A 368 -66.06 24.54 18.78
C LEU A 368 -65.53 23.23 18.11
N ASP A 369 -64.80 22.30 18.74
CA ASP A 369 -64.54 22.02 20.15
C ASP A 369 -63.42 20.97 20.36
N LEU A 370 -62.84 20.99 21.57
CA LEU A 370 -62.30 19.90 22.42
C LEU A 370 -61.32 18.82 21.90
N GLY A 371 -60.26 18.62 22.71
CA GLY A 371 -59.89 17.25 23.12
C GLY A 371 -58.40 16.89 23.17
N ARG A 372 -57.66 17.40 24.17
CA ARG A 372 -56.53 16.68 24.80
C ARG A 372 -57.11 15.63 25.80
N PRO A 373 -56.38 14.68 26.44
CA PRO A 373 -54.93 14.66 26.69
C PRO A 373 -54.19 13.27 26.66
N ALA A 374 -52.87 13.38 26.80
CA ALA A 374 -51.85 12.54 27.45
C ALA A 374 -52.16 11.14 28.03
N GLY A 375 -51.17 10.24 27.94
CA GLY A 375 -50.94 9.23 28.99
C GLY A 375 -50.15 7.96 28.66
N ARG A 376 -48.82 8.00 28.90
CA ARG A 376 -47.98 6.98 29.58
C ARG A 376 -48.14 5.45 29.33
N SER A 377 -46.97 4.87 28.98
CA SER A 377 -46.20 3.86 29.77
C SER A 377 -46.51 2.34 29.68
N ALA A 378 -45.41 1.63 29.40
CA ALA A 378 -44.96 0.33 29.94
C ALA A 378 -45.45 -1.02 29.37
N GLY A 379 -44.43 -1.83 29.02
CA GLY A 379 -44.31 -3.21 29.50
C GLY A 379 -44.71 -4.32 28.53
N GLY A 380 -43.80 -5.27 28.26
CA GLY A 380 -44.17 -6.55 27.64
C GLY A 380 -43.03 -7.33 26.99
N THR A 381 -42.29 -8.08 27.80
CA THR A 381 -41.35 -9.15 27.42
C THR A 381 -42.10 -10.38 26.90
N VAL A 382 -41.72 -11.00 25.78
CA VAL A 382 -41.92 -12.46 25.52
C VAL A 382 -40.80 -13.00 24.61
N THR A 383 -40.36 -14.20 24.95
CA THR A 383 -39.23 -15.02 24.48
C THR A 383 -39.59 -16.04 23.39
N MET A 384 -38.52 -16.51 22.70
CA MET A 384 -38.30 -17.84 22.07
C MET A 384 -39.08 -18.27 20.82
N SER A 385 -38.34 -18.66 19.76
CA SER A 385 -38.22 -20.06 19.31
C SER A 385 -37.38 -20.21 18.02
N SER A 386 -36.38 -21.10 18.05
CA SER A 386 -35.82 -21.83 16.89
C SER A 386 -36.68 -23.08 16.62
N PRO A 387 -36.69 -23.69 15.41
CA PRO A 387 -35.82 -24.87 15.11
C PRO A 387 -35.65 -25.15 13.57
N PRO A 388 -35.31 -26.36 13.06
CA PRO A 388 -34.46 -27.48 13.53
C PRO A 388 -33.31 -27.86 12.55
N GLY A 389 -32.53 -28.87 12.93
CA GLY A 389 -31.28 -29.31 12.31
C GLY A 389 -31.36 -30.18 11.06
N LEU A 390 -30.17 -30.47 10.51
CA LEU A 390 -29.92 -31.53 9.54
C LEU A 390 -28.66 -32.31 9.95
N THR A 391 -28.81 -33.61 9.89
CA THR A 391 -27.96 -34.68 10.42
C THR A 391 -26.86 -35.12 9.45
N HIS A 392 -25.72 -35.52 10.00
CA HIS A 392 -24.66 -36.30 9.34
C HIS A 392 -25.14 -37.68 8.87
N PRO A 393 -24.41 -38.29 7.92
CA PRO A 393 -23.85 -39.61 8.21
C PRO A 393 -22.36 -39.76 7.82
N GLN A 394 -21.70 -40.67 8.53
CA GLN A 394 -20.36 -41.25 8.34
C GLN A 394 -20.57 -42.79 8.09
N PRO A 395 -19.53 -43.59 7.84
CA PRO A 395 -18.91 -43.92 6.56
C PRO A 395 -19.18 -45.39 6.12
N ARG A 396 -18.67 -45.78 4.95
CA ARG A 396 -18.34 -47.17 4.59
C ARG A 396 -16.99 -47.22 3.90
#